data_AF-A0A2U2ZXP3-F1
#
_entry.id   AF-A0A2U2ZXP3-F1
#
_cell.length_a   1.000
_cell.length_b   1.000
_cell.length_c   1.000
_cell.angle_alpha   90.00
_cell.angle_beta   90.00
_cell.angle_gamma   90.00
#
_symmetry.space_group_name_H-M   'P 1'
#
loop_
_entity.id
_entity.type
_entity.pdbx_description
1 polymer ?
#
loop_
_entity_poly.entity_id
_entity_poly.type
_entity_poly.pdbx_seq_one_letter_code
_entity_poly.pdbx_strand_id
1 'polypeptide(L)'
;MIENISGAIAVGISTILGVAGENTSKKRAQAFTKRYGSYEGFRQQVDEDRVQGVLRTRGKVAAIKEVRDNYPYVSLPMAKRYVEQLPA
;
A
#
# COMPACT_ATOMS: atom_id res chain seq x y z
N MET A 1 -17.65 23.29 28.88
CA MET A 1 -17.41 22.31 29.94
C MET A 1 -18.09 21.02 29.51
N ILE A 2 -17.37 19.89 29.50
CA ILE A 2 -17.82 18.50 29.30
C ILE A 2 -18.23 18.18 27.83
N GLU A 3 -17.39 17.63 26.96
CA GLU A 3 -16.72 16.29 26.89
C GLU A 3 -17.47 15.27 26.00
N ASN A 4 -16.68 14.59 25.15
CA ASN A 4 -16.86 13.24 24.61
C ASN A 4 -18.20 12.85 23.94
N ILE A 5 -18.18 12.68 22.62
CA ILE A 5 -18.60 11.43 21.96
C ILE A 5 -17.57 11.09 20.87
N SER A 6 -16.62 10.26 21.29
CA SER A 6 -15.94 9.30 20.44
C SER A 6 -16.99 8.27 19.98
N GLY A 7 -17.10 7.98 18.68
CA GLY A 7 -18.04 6.95 18.25
C GLY A 7 -18.27 6.79 16.76
N ALA A 8 -17.61 5.77 16.21
CA ALA A 8 -18.12 4.90 15.15
C ALA A 8 -18.32 5.48 13.74
N ILE A 9 -17.27 5.42 12.91
CA ILE A 9 -17.47 5.11 11.49
C ILE A 9 -17.38 3.59 11.35
N ALA A 10 -18.54 2.95 11.49
CA ALA A 10 -18.74 1.55 11.16
C ALA A 10 -18.58 1.36 9.65
N VAL A 11 -17.37 1.02 9.19
CA VAL A 11 -17.18 0.52 7.82
C VAL A 11 -17.43 -0.97 7.85
N GLY A 12 -18.69 -1.35 7.67
CA GLY A 12 -19.10 -2.72 7.43
C GLY A 12 -18.44 -3.25 6.16
N ILE A 13 -17.34 -3.98 6.31
CA ILE A 13 -16.79 -4.80 5.22
C ILE A 13 -17.29 -6.22 5.44
N SER A 14 -18.58 -6.40 5.17
CA SER A 14 -19.17 -7.71 4.95
C SER A 14 -18.90 -8.10 3.50
N THR A 15 -17.74 -8.66 3.19
CA THR A 15 -17.54 -9.32 1.89
C THR A 15 -16.77 -10.62 2.03
N ILE A 16 -17.56 -11.68 1.91
CA ILE A 16 -17.24 -13.07 1.59
C ILE A 16 -16.02 -13.15 0.65
N LEU A 17 -14.81 -13.38 1.19
CA LEU A 17 -13.55 -13.39 0.41
C LEU A 17 -12.79 -14.72 0.53
N GLY A 18 -13.48 -15.83 0.80
CA GLY A 18 -12.84 -17.13 0.96
C GLY A 18 -12.29 -17.75 -0.34
N VAL A 19 -12.84 -17.43 -1.52
CA VAL A 19 -12.53 -18.16 -2.77
C VAL A 19 -12.21 -17.26 -3.97
N ALA A 20 -12.50 -15.96 -3.92
CA ALA A 20 -12.17 -15.00 -4.98
C ALA A 20 -10.76 -14.39 -4.87
N GLY A 21 -10.10 -14.58 -3.73
CA GLY A 21 -8.81 -13.96 -3.41
C GLY A 21 -7.65 -14.49 -4.26
N GLU A 22 -7.66 -15.78 -4.60
CA GLU A 22 -6.54 -16.39 -5.32
C GLU A 22 -6.47 -15.94 -6.78
N ASN A 23 -7.62 -15.92 -7.47
CA ASN A 23 -7.70 -15.39 -8.83
C ASN A 23 -7.40 -13.90 -8.89
N THR A 24 -7.84 -13.13 -7.90
CA THR A 24 -7.56 -11.69 -7.81
C THR A 24 -6.08 -11.41 -7.52
N SER A 25 -5.46 -12.22 -6.66
CA SER A 25 -4.03 -12.10 -6.33
C SER A 25 -3.15 -12.52 -7.51
N LYS A 26 -3.50 -13.61 -8.20
CA LYS A 26 -2.86 -14.05 -9.45
C LYS A 26 -2.96 -12.98 -10.54
N LYS A 27 -4.16 -12.41 -10.75
CA LYS A 27 -4.36 -11.30 -11.70
C LYS A 27 -3.57 -10.05 -11.33
N ARG A 28 -3.51 -9.68 -10.04
CA ARG A 28 -2.70 -8.56 -9.56
C ARG A 28 -1.21 -8.79 -9.75
N ALA A 29 -0.71 -9.99 -9.46
CA ALA A 29 0.68 -10.34 -9.68
C ALA A 29 1.05 -10.26 -11.17
N GLN A 30 0.21 -10.79 -12.06
CA GLN A 30 0.39 -10.65 -13.51
C GLN A 30 0.34 -9.18 -13.96
N ALA A 31 -0.60 -8.39 -13.44
CA ALA A 31 -0.69 -6.96 -13.75
C ALA A 31 0.53 -6.17 -13.24
N PHE A 32 1.05 -6.52 -12.07
CA PHE A 32 2.29 -5.96 -11.54
C PHE A 32 3.47 -6.28 -12.45
N THR A 33 3.66 -7.54 -12.83
CA THR A 33 4.72 -7.95 -13.78
C THR A 33 4.55 -7.27 -15.13
N LYS A 34 3.33 -7.13 -15.64
CA LYS A 34 3.08 -6.42 -16.91
C LYS A 34 3.41 -4.93 -16.83
N ARG A 35 3.16 -4.28 -15.68
CA ARG A 35 3.35 -2.84 -15.50
C ARG A 35 4.79 -2.47 -15.15
N TYR A 36 5.40 -3.22 -14.24
CA TYR A 36 6.70 -2.88 -13.66
C TYR A 36 7.80 -3.88 -14.02
N GLY A 37 7.45 -5.04 -14.60
CA GLY A 37 8.39 -6.11 -14.94
C GLY A 37 8.84 -6.90 -13.71
N SER A 38 9.49 -6.23 -12.78
CA SER A 38 10.11 -6.80 -11.59
C SER A 38 9.99 -5.85 -10.40
N TYR A 39 10.46 -6.29 -9.23
CA TYR A 39 10.58 -5.42 -8.07
C TYR A 39 11.55 -4.25 -8.32
N GLU A 40 12.68 -4.49 -9.00
CA GLU A 40 13.64 -3.44 -9.35
C GLU A 40 13.04 -2.43 -10.35
N GLY A 41 12.30 -2.92 -11.36
CA GLY A 41 11.61 -2.04 -12.30
C GLY A 41 10.48 -1.23 -11.65
N PHE A 42 9.87 -1.76 -10.59
CA PHE A 42 8.99 -0.99 -9.71
C PHE A 42 9.78 0.05 -8.92
N ARG A 43 10.87 -0.34 -8.23
CA ARG A 43 11.70 0.53 -7.40
C ARG A 43 12.18 1.77 -8.16
N GLN A 44 12.60 1.59 -9.42
CA GLN A 44 13.07 2.65 -10.30
C GLN A 44 11.97 3.62 -10.74
N GLN A 45 10.71 3.21 -10.71
CA GLN A 45 9.56 4.05 -11.06
C GLN A 45 8.94 4.74 -9.84
N VAL A 46 9.29 4.32 -8.63
CA VAL A 46 8.80 4.97 -7.42
C VAL A 46 9.52 6.30 -7.23
N ASP A 47 8.75 7.33 -6.93
CA ASP A 47 9.23 8.63 -6.50
C ASP A 47 9.73 8.49 -5.04
N GLU A 48 11.02 8.15 -4.92
CA GLU A 48 11.67 7.87 -3.65
C GLU A 48 11.62 9.09 -2.72
N ASP A 49 11.90 10.28 -3.24
CA ASP A 49 11.87 11.55 -2.50
C ASP A 49 10.50 11.82 -1.88
N ARG A 50 9.42 11.63 -2.65
CA ARG A 50 8.06 11.80 -2.15
C ARG A 50 7.73 10.79 -1.07
N VAL A 51 8.03 9.51 -1.28
CA VAL A 51 7.72 8.46 -0.29
C VAL A 51 8.54 8.66 0.99
N GLN A 52 9.81 9.05 0.87
CA GLN A 52 10.68 9.36 2.00
C GLN A 52 10.20 10.61 2.75
N GLY A 53 9.74 11.64 2.04
CA GLY A 53 9.10 12.81 2.65
C GLY A 53 7.87 12.44 3.48
N VAL A 54 7.01 11.56 2.96
CA VAL A 54 5.85 11.04 3.70
C VAL A 54 6.28 10.17 4.88
N LEU A 55 7.31 9.33 4.71
CA LEU A 55 7.86 8.49 5.79
C LEU A 55 8.33 9.34 6.97
N ARG A 56 9.09 10.40 6.71
CA ARG A 56 9.62 11.30 7.74
C ARG A 56 8.53 12.14 8.42
N THR A 57 7.53 12.57 7.66
CA THR A 57 6.49 13.49 8.17
C THR A 57 5.32 12.76 8.84
N ARG A 58 4.91 11.61 8.30
CA ARG A 58 3.66 10.91 8.67
C ARG A 58 3.87 9.46 9.10
N GLY A 59 5.10 8.96 9.00
CA GLY A 59 5.49 7.63 9.47
C GLY A 59 5.25 6.50 8.46
N LYS A 60 5.63 5.29 8.88
CA LYS A 60 5.71 4.10 8.02
C LYS A 60 4.38 3.72 7.38
N VAL A 61 3.28 3.75 8.13
CA VAL A 61 1.96 3.35 7.61
C VAL A 61 1.50 4.29 6.50
N ALA A 62 1.72 5.60 6.66
CA ALA A 62 1.40 6.58 5.64
C ALA A 62 2.26 6.41 4.39
N ALA A 63 3.55 6.14 4.53
CA ALA A 63 4.43 5.87 3.39
C ALA A 63 4.04 4.59 2.63
N ILE A 64 3.66 3.52 3.33
CA ILE A 64 3.18 2.28 2.70
C ILE A 64 1.88 2.54 1.93
N LYS A 65 0.98 3.36 2.50
CA LYS A 65 -0.26 3.76 1.84
C LYS A 65 0.03 4.62 0.60
N GLU A 66 0.93 5.61 0.71
CA GLU A 66 1.36 6.46 -0.40
C GLU A 66 1.82 5.62 -1.59
N VAL A 67 2.64 4.60 -1.34
CA VAL A 67 3.10 3.68 -2.38
C VAL A 67 1.91 2.94 -3.02
N ARG A 68 0.97 2.42 -2.22
CA ARG A 68 -0.16 1.64 -2.78
C ARG A 68 -1.20 2.49 -3.50
N ASP A 69 -1.33 3.75 -3.12
CA ASP A 69 -2.30 4.68 -3.72
C ASP A 69 -1.78 5.23 -5.05
N ASN A 70 -0.47 5.49 -5.16
CA ASN A 70 0.14 6.01 -6.40
C ASN A 70 0.64 4.92 -7.36
N TYR A 71 0.92 3.70 -6.86
CA TYR A 71 1.43 2.59 -7.67
C TYR A 71 0.44 1.42 -7.66
N PRO A 72 -0.47 1.33 -8.66
CA PRO A 72 -1.47 0.29 -8.71
C PRO A 72 -0.84 -1.09 -8.86
N TYR A 73 -1.56 -2.13 -8.41
CA TYR A 73 -1.16 -3.54 -8.44
C TYR A 73 0.00 -3.93 -7.51
N VAL A 74 0.62 -2.95 -6.82
CA VAL A 74 1.59 -3.23 -5.76
C VAL A 74 0.88 -3.90 -4.59
N SER A 75 1.38 -5.07 -4.21
CA SER A 75 0.87 -5.79 -3.04
C SER A 75 1.34 -5.12 -1.75
N LEU A 76 0.55 -5.25 -0.68
CA LEU A 76 0.92 -4.73 0.64
C LEU A 76 2.32 -5.17 1.12
N PRO A 77 2.72 -6.46 1.05
CA PRO A 77 4.06 -6.86 1.46
C PRO A 77 5.16 -6.24 0.59
N MET A 78 4.91 -6.01 -0.71
CA MET A 78 5.87 -5.36 -1.60
C MET A 78 6.05 -3.87 -1.26
N ALA A 79 4.94 -3.16 -1.01
CA ALA A 79 4.97 -1.77 -0.56
C ALA A 79 5.66 -1.62 0.81
N LYS A 80 5.37 -2.54 1.74
CA LYS A 80 6.06 -2.60 3.04
C LYS A 80 7.55 -2.81 2.85
N ARG A 81 7.96 -3.80 2.05
CA ARG A 81 9.37 -4.08 1.75
C ARG A 81 10.07 -2.84 1.18
N TYR A 82 9.45 -2.14 0.24
CA TYR A 82 10.02 -0.93 -0.35
C TYR A 82 10.29 0.14 0.72
N VAL A 83 9.28 0.46 1.55
CA VAL A 83 9.43 1.47 2.60
C VAL A 83 10.45 1.06 3.66
N GLU A 84 10.57 -0.23 3.98
CA GLU A 84 11.59 -0.75 4.91
C GLU A 84 13.01 -0.70 4.34
N GLN A 85 13.17 -0.64 3.02
CA GLN A 85 14.46 -0.50 2.34
C GLN A 85 14.88 0.96 2.10
N LEU A 86 14.03 1.93 2.46
CA LEU A 86 14.39 3.35 2.35
C LEU A 86 15.36 3.73 3.46
N PRO A 87 16.40 4.53 3.16
CA PRO A 87 17.24 5.11 4.19
C PRO A 87 16.41 6.07 5.06
N ALA A 88 16.64 6.00 6.38
CA ALA A 88 15.95 6.86 7.36
C ALA A 88 16.27 8.35 7.13
#